data_AF-A0A954YS10-F1
#
_entry.id   AF-A0A954YS10-F1
#
_cell.length_a   1.000
_cell.length_b   1.000
_cell.length_c   1.000
_cell.angle_alpha   90.00
_cell.angle_beta   90.00
_cell.angle_gamma   90.00
#
_symmetry.space_group_name_H-M   'P 1'
#
loop_
_entity.id
_entity.type
_entity.pdbx_description
1 polymer ?
#
loop_
_entity_poly.entity_id
_entity_poly.type
_entity_poly.pdbx_seq_one_letter_code
_entity_poly.pdbx_strand_id
1 'polypeptide(L)'
;MITCCIRYTITPAKLAQFEQYGTRWLQLVERFGGQHHGYFLPAEGSSNIALALFSFPSLAAYEAYRRSADQDPDCQNAYRFAEQSGCIVSYERSFFRPVFGSRDAAPSDPESATAEQ
;
A
#
# COMPACT_ATOMS: atom_id res chain seq x y z
N MET A 1 -2.26 13.33 1.79
CA MET A 1 -1.79 11.92 1.80
C MET A 1 -2.98 10.99 1.61
N ILE A 2 -2.80 9.94 0.82
CA ILE A 2 -3.76 8.84 0.64
C ILE A 2 -3.06 7.51 0.89
N THR A 3 -3.81 6.49 1.31
CA THR A 3 -3.32 5.11 1.44
C THR A 3 -4.09 4.24 0.47
N CYS A 4 -3.38 3.58 -0.44
CA CYS A 4 -3.92 2.49 -1.24
C CYS A 4 -3.86 1.21 -0.42
N CYS A 5 -5.01 0.59 -0.20
CA CYS A 5 -5.13 -0.72 0.41
C CYS A 5 -5.49 -1.70 -0.70
N ILE A 6 -4.66 -2.70 -0.90
CA ILE A 6 -4.93 -3.80 -1.81
C ILE A 6 -5.28 -5.03 -0.99
N ARG A 7 -6.46 -5.59 -1.25
CA ARG A 7 -6.85 -6.89 -0.71
C ARG A 7 -6.75 -7.92 -1.84
N TYR A 8 -5.87 -8.88 -1.66
CA TYR A 8 -5.65 -9.99 -2.58
C TYR A 8 -6.42 -11.22 -2.12
N THR A 9 -7.10 -11.87 -3.06
CA THR A 9 -7.44 -13.29 -2.93
C THR A 9 -6.31 -14.07 -3.59
N ILE A 10 -5.60 -14.88 -2.82
CA ILE A 10 -4.43 -15.64 -3.27
C ILE A 10 -4.74 -17.13 -3.34
N THR A 11 -3.94 -17.87 -4.11
CA THR A 11 -3.99 -19.33 -4.13
C THR A 11 -3.28 -19.87 -2.88
N PRO A 12 -3.95 -20.55 -1.92
CA PRO A 12 -3.32 -20.93 -0.64
C PRO A 12 -2.07 -21.79 -0.79
N ALA A 13 -2.06 -22.71 -1.76
CA ALA A 13 -0.92 -23.58 -2.04
C ALA A 13 0.27 -22.86 -2.70
N LYS A 14 0.14 -21.56 -3.02
CA LYS A 14 1.16 -20.72 -3.66
C LYS A 14 1.59 -19.55 -2.77
N LEU A 15 1.47 -19.70 -1.46
CA LEU A 15 1.80 -18.67 -0.49
C LEU A 15 3.25 -18.18 -0.61
N ALA A 16 4.21 -19.09 -0.78
CA ALA A 16 5.62 -18.77 -0.93
C ALA A 16 5.89 -17.90 -2.19
N GLN A 17 5.19 -18.17 -3.28
CA GLN A 17 5.28 -17.35 -4.50
C GLN A 17 4.67 -15.97 -4.25
N PHE A 18 3.53 -15.89 -3.55
CA PHE A 18 2.96 -14.60 -3.19
C PHE A 18 3.90 -13.79 -2.27
N GLU A 19 4.55 -14.45 -1.30
CA GLU A 19 5.54 -13.81 -0.42
C GLU A 19 6.72 -13.25 -1.20
N GLN A 20 7.24 -14.01 -2.17
CA GLN A 20 8.30 -13.54 -3.05
C GLN A 20 7.84 -12.35 -3.90
N TYR A 21 6.60 -12.38 -4.40
CA TYR A 21 6.00 -11.27 -5.12
C TYR A 21 5.88 -10.01 -4.24
N GLY A 22 5.32 -10.14 -3.03
CA GLY A 22 5.15 -9.03 -2.08
C GLY A 22 6.48 -8.42 -1.64
N THR A 23 7.48 -9.25 -1.37
CA THR A 23 8.83 -8.78 -0.97
C THR A 23 9.48 -7.91 -2.05
N ARG A 24 9.29 -8.23 -3.33
CA ARG A 24 9.76 -7.37 -4.43
C ARG A 24 9.05 -6.02 -4.44
N TRP A 25 7.74 -6.00 -4.19
CA TRP A 25 6.96 -4.76 -4.18
C TRP A 25 7.30 -3.81 -3.05
N LEU A 26 7.79 -4.31 -1.90
CA LEU A 26 8.29 -3.46 -0.81
C LEU A 26 9.30 -2.44 -1.33
N GLN A 27 10.30 -2.90 -2.10
CA GLN A 27 11.36 -2.04 -2.64
C GLN A 27 10.87 -1.19 -3.82
N LEU A 28 10.03 -1.77 -4.69
CA LEU A 28 9.55 -1.07 -5.89
C LEU A 28 8.71 0.16 -5.52
N VAL A 29 7.76 0.03 -4.59
CA VAL A 29 6.90 1.17 -4.21
C VAL A 29 7.72 2.33 -3.64
N GLU A 30 8.71 2.04 -2.80
CA GLU A 30 9.59 3.05 -2.22
C GLU A 30 10.43 3.76 -3.28
N ARG A 31 10.92 3.03 -4.30
CA ARG A 31 11.65 3.61 -5.44
C ARG A 31 10.82 4.66 -6.20
N PHE A 32 9.49 4.52 -6.23
CA PHE A 32 8.58 5.48 -6.87
C PHE A 32 8.06 6.57 -5.92
N GLY A 33 8.66 6.73 -4.74
CA GLY A 33 8.28 7.75 -3.77
C GLY A 33 7.00 7.44 -2.98
N GLY A 34 6.56 6.18 -3.00
CA GLY A 34 5.51 5.70 -2.10
C GLY A 34 6.09 5.31 -0.74
N GLN A 35 5.28 5.42 0.31
CA GLN A 35 5.63 4.91 1.63
C GLN A 35 4.96 3.57 1.85
N HIS A 36 5.72 2.49 2.03
CA HIS A 36 5.14 1.18 2.29
C HIS A 36 4.74 1.01 3.77
N HIS A 37 3.59 0.39 4.04
CA HIS A 37 3.10 0.10 5.40
C HIS A 37 3.09 -1.39 5.75
N GLY A 38 3.28 -2.25 4.75
CA GLY A 38 3.49 -3.68 4.93
C GLY A 38 2.75 -4.53 3.92
N TYR A 39 3.30 -5.71 3.65
CA TYR A 39 2.62 -6.83 3.01
C TYR A 39 2.28 -7.83 4.11
N PHE A 40 1.00 -8.18 4.23
CA PHE A 40 0.47 -9.03 5.28
C PHE A 40 -0.02 -10.32 4.64
N LEU A 41 0.59 -11.43 5.03
CA LEU A 41 0.19 -12.77 4.59
C LEU A 41 -0.88 -13.34 5.55
N PRO A 42 -1.69 -14.31 5.09
CA PRO A 42 -2.53 -15.09 5.98
C PRO A 42 -1.74 -15.67 7.16
N ALA A 43 -2.29 -15.50 8.36
CA ALA A 43 -1.81 -16.17 9.57
C ALA A 43 -2.99 -16.91 10.22
N GLU A 44 -3.79 -16.21 11.03
CA GLU A 44 -5.05 -16.71 11.57
C GLU A 44 -6.25 -16.05 10.86
N GLY A 45 -7.32 -16.82 10.64
CA GLY A 45 -8.52 -16.38 9.90
C GLY A 45 -8.54 -16.89 8.46
N SER A 46 -8.75 -16.00 7.48
CA SER A 46 -8.85 -16.39 6.06
C SER A 46 -7.51 -16.83 5.51
N SER A 47 -7.40 -18.10 5.10
CA SER A 47 -6.16 -18.71 4.57
C SER A 47 -5.77 -18.22 3.17
N ASN A 48 -6.61 -17.43 2.52
CA ASN A 48 -6.45 -16.99 1.13
C ASN A 48 -6.48 -15.46 0.97
N ILE A 49 -6.44 -14.69 2.06
CA ILE A 49 -6.47 -13.23 2.00
C ILE A 49 -5.13 -12.64 2.41
N ALA A 50 -4.51 -11.90 1.51
CA ALA A 50 -3.31 -11.12 1.78
C ALA A 50 -3.58 -9.62 1.56
N LEU A 51 -2.88 -8.76 2.28
CA LEU A 51 -3.06 -7.31 2.22
C LEU A 51 -1.75 -6.61 1.86
N ALA A 52 -1.84 -5.51 1.12
CA ALA A 52 -0.75 -4.58 0.92
C ALA A 52 -1.24 -3.15 1.15
N LEU A 53 -0.52 -2.38 1.95
CA LEU A 53 -0.85 -0.99 2.23
C LEU A 53 0.35 -0.11 1.92
N PHE A 54 0.12 0.97 1.17
CA PHE A 54 1.14 1.98 0.90
C PHE A 54 0.51 3.35 0.65
N SER A 55 1.24 4.42 0.99
CA SER A 55 0.77 5.79 0.88
C SER A 55 1.51 6.61 -0.16
N PHE A 56 0.78 7.57 -0.74
CA PHE A 56 1.32 8.63 -1.59
C PHE A 56 0.80 9.99 -1.12
N PRO A 57 1.49 11.11 -1.43
CA PRO A 57 1.05 12.45 -1.05
C PRO A 57 -0.37 12.79 -1.53
N SER A 58 -0.75 12.34 -2.72
CA SER A 58 -2.06 12.57 -3.35
C SER A 58 -2.44 11.46 -4.34
N LEU A 59 -3.68 11.47 -4.84
CA LEU A 59 -4.11 10.55 -5.90
C LEU A 59 -3.33 10.76 -7.20
N ALA A 60 -3.03 12.02 -7.55
CA ALA A 60 -2.21 12.34 -8.71
C ALA A 60 -0.78 11.74 -8.63
N ALA A 61 -0.17 11.75 -7.44
CA ALA A 61 1.14 11.11 -7.21
C ALA A 61 1.05 9.58 -7.37
N TYR A 62 -0.01 8.97 -6.86
CA TYR A 62 -0.25 7.53 -7.06
C TYR A 62 -0.47 7.17 -8.54
N GLU A 63 -1.21 7.98 -9.30
CA GLU A 63 -1.42 7.76 -10.74
C GLU A 63 -0.14 7.93 -11.55
N ALA A 64 0.73 8.89 -11.19
CA ALA A 64 2.05 9.04 -11.79
C ALA A 64 2.90 7.79 -11.54
N TYR A 65 2.93 7.29 -10.29
CA TYR A 65 3.56 6.02 -9.95
C TYR A 65 3.03 4.87 -10.82
N ARG A 66 1.70 4.72 -10.95
CA ARG A 66 1.09 3.67 -11.77
C ARG A 66 1.60 3.69 -13.22
N ARG A 67 1.65 4.88 -13.84
CA ARG A 67 2.17 5.04 -15.22
C ARG A 67 3.65 4.70 -15.33
N SER A 68 4.47 5.14 -14.37
CA SER A 68 5.90 4.82 -14.35
C SER A 68 6.15 3.33 -14.13
N ALA A 69 5.41 2.69 -13.21
CA ALA A 69 5.52 1.27 -12.92
C ALA A 69 5.12 0.39 -14.12
N ASP A 70 4.16 0.82 -14.94
CA ASP A 70 3.76 0.06 -16.13
C ASP A 70 4.87 0.01 -17.21
N GLN A 71 5.80 0.96 -17.19
CA GLN A 71 6.95 1.03 -18.12
C GLN A 71 8.26 0.50 -17.51
N ASP A 72 8.26 0.16 -16.22
CA ASP A 72 9.46 -0.25 -15.49
C ASP A 72 9.72 -1.77 -15.65
N PRO A 73 10.92 -2.19 -16.10
CA PRO A 73 11.23 -3.60 -16.31
C PRO A 73 11.09 -4.48 -15.06
N ASP A 74 11.42 -3.96 -13.87
CA ASP A 74 11.33 -4.73 -12.62
C ASP A 74 9.88 -4.91 -12.20
N CYS A 75 9.05 -3.87 -12.36
CA CYS A 75 7.60 -3.97 -12.15
C CYS A 75 6.96 -4.97 -13.12
N GLN A 76 7.31 -4.91 -14.41
CA GLN A 76 6.83 -5.86 -15.41
C GLN A 76 7.25 -7.29 -15.08
N ASN A 77 8.48 -7.50 -14.59
CA ASN A 77 8.95 -8.80 -14.12
C ASN A 77 8.13 -9.31 -12.91
N ALA A 78 7.78 -8.42 -11.98
CA ALA A 78 6.92 -8.76 -10.85
C ALA A 78 5.50 -9.16 -11.30
N TYR A 79 4.91 -8.41 -12.24
CA TYR A 79 3.59 -8.75 -12.81
C TYR A 79 3.60 -10.11 -13.51
N ARG A 80 4.56 -10.33 -14.42
CA ARG A 80 4.70 -11.63 -15.11
C ARG A 80 4.89 -12.78 -14.14
N PHE A 81 5.67 -12.59 -13.08
CA PHE A 81 5.87 -13.62 -12.06
C PHE A 81 4.56 -13.99 -11.34
N ALA A 82 3.72 -13.02 -10.99
CA ALA A 82 2.43 -13.28 -10.39
C ALA A 82 1.49 -14.04 -11.34
N GLU A 83 1.44 -13.63 -12.61
CA GLU A 83 0.63 -14.30 -13.64
C GLU A 83 1.07 -15.74 -13.87
N GLN A 84 2.37 -15.97 -14.09
CA GLN A 84 2.93 -17.29 -14.37
C GLN A 84 2.81 -18.25 -13.18
N SER A 85 2.95 -17.75 -11.95
CA SER A 85 2.83 -18.57 -10.75
C SER A 85 1.38 -18.89 -10.37
N GLY A 86 0.41 -18.09 -10.86
CA GLY A 86 -0.99 -18.19 -10.45
C GLY A 86 -1.20 -17.94 -8.96
N CYS A 87 -0.31 -17.17 -8.32
CA CYS A 87 -0.38 -16.95 -6.88
C CYS A 87 -1.51 -15.97 -6.48
N ILE A 88 -1.99 -15.14 -7.41
CA ILE A 88 -3.09 -14.20 -7.22
C ILE A 88 -4.30 -14.65 -8.04
N VAL A 89 -5.44 -14.84 -7.38
CA VAL A 89 -6.73 -15.16 -8.02
C VAL A 89 -7.47 -13.88 -8.41
N SER A 90 -7.52 -12.92 -7.50
CA SER A 90 -8.14 -11.61 -7.72
C SER A 90 -7.58 -10.60 -6.73
N TYR A 91 -7.81 -9.32 -7.00
CA TYR A 91 -7.51 -8.27 -6.03
C TYR A 91 -8.48 -7.10 -6.19
N GLU A 92 -8.69 -6.39 -5.10
CA GLU A 92 -9.41 -5.12 -5.07
C GLU A 92 -8.51 -4.03 -4.49
N ARG A 93 -8.71 -2.79 -4.96
CA ARG A 93 -8.00 -1.61 -4.44
C ARG A 93 -9.00 -0.63 -3.87
N SER A 94 -8.71 -0.12 -2.70
CA SER A 94 -9.46 0.94 -2.05
C SER A 94 -8.52 2.02 -1.56
N PHE A 95 -9.00 3.27 -1.51
CA PHE A 95 -8.19 4.42 -1.14
C PHE A 95 -8.77 5.08 0.11
N PHE A 96 -7.90 5.33 1.08
CA PHE A 96 -8.29 5.85 2.39
C PHE A 96 -7.44 7.06 2.78
N ARG A 97 -7.99 7.90 3.66
CA ARG A 97 -7.23 8.96 4.31
C ARG A 97 -6.64 8.41 5.62
N PRO A 98 -5.30 8.32 5.75
CA PRO A 98 -4.67 7.88 7.00
C PRO A 98 -4.78 8.94 8.11
N VAL A 99 -4.77 8.50 9.37
CA VAL A 99 -4.82 9.37 10.57
C VAL A 99 -3.47 9.51 11.29
N PHE A 100 -2.37 8.98 10.73
CA PHE A 100 -1.07 8.94 11.41
C PHE A 100 -0.52 10.30 11.84
N GLY A 101 -0.89 11.40 11.16
CA GLY A 101 -0.45 12.77 11.48
C GLY A 101 -1.42 13.59 12.32
N SER A 102 -2.59 13.06 12.72
CA SER A 102 -3.57 13.82 13.52
C SER A 102 -3.31 13.77 15.03
N ARG A 103 -2.26 13.07 15.47
CA ARG A 103 -1.92 12.93 16.88
C ARG A 103 -0.98 14.03 17.40
N ASP A 104 -0.18 14.62 16.51
CA ASP A 104 0.84 15.63 16.85
C ASP A 104 0.47 17.05 16.40
N ALA A 105 -0.69 17.22 15.74
CA ALA A 105 -1.27 18.53 15.57
C ALA A 105 -1.85 18.96 16.92
N ALA A 106 -1.01 19.60 17.74
CA ALA A 106 -1.47 20.40 18.87
C ALA A 106 -2.64 21.29 18.39
N PRO A 107 -3.69 21.50 19.21
CA PRO A 107 -4.75 22.41 18.83
C PRO A 107 -4.14 23.79 18.57
N SER A 108 -4.16 24.22 17.31
CA SER A 108 -3.90 25.59 16.95
C SER A 108 -5.17 26.39 17.25
N ASP A 109 -5.45 26.62 18.55
CA ASP A 109 -6.42 27.61 18.98
C ASP A 109 -5.68 28.94 19.24
N PRO A 110 -5.97 30.01 18.47
CA PRO A 110 -5.40 31.33 18.72
C PRO A 110 -6.27 32.22 19.63
N GLU A 111 -7.30 31.70 20.32
CA GLU A 111 -8.36 32.56 20.87
C GLU A 111 -8.82 32.21 22.30
N SER A 112 -7.91 32.14 23.26
CA SER A 112 -8.27 32.15 24.69
C SER A 112 -7.18 32.71 25.60
N ALA A 113 -6.74 33.95 25.33
CA ALA A 113 -6.00 34.75 26.31
C ALA A 113 -6.18 36.26 26.07
N THR A 114 -7.42 36.72 25.97
CA THR A 114 -7.76 38.12 26.28
C THR A 114 -8.90 38.12 27.27
N ALA A 115 -8.54 37.99 28.55
CA ALA A 115 -9.35 38.43 29.67
C ALA A 115 -8.40 38.69 30.85
N GLU A 116 -8.57 39.88 31.44
CA GLU A 116 -8.00 40.33 32.72
C GLU A 116 -6.57 40.87 32.72
N GLN A 117 -6.47 42.15 32.34
CA GLN A 117 -6.01 43.21 33.26
C GLN A 117 -6.52 44.58 32.81
#